data_AF-A0A119UTQ8-F1
#
_entry.id   AF-A0A119UTQ8-F1
#
_cell.length_a   1.000
_cell.length_b   1.000
_cell.length_c   1.000
_cell.angle_alpha   90.00
_cell.angle_beta   90.00
_cell.angle_gamma   90.00
#
_symmetry.space_group_name_H-M   'P 1'
#
loop_
_entity.id
_entity.type
_entity.pdbx_description
1 polymer ?
#
loop_
_entity_poly.entity_id
_entity_poly.type
_entity_poly.pdbx_seq_one_letter_code
_entity_poly.pdbx_strand_id
1 'polypeptide(L)'
;MDDVAYYGSSNTVFTVANVSYFSGANSGAHGGASIDTLKLTGAGQVLDLSKLMNVDGHDKLSSIEIIDITGTGNNTLKLSMSDVLTLGHEDLFRADGHTQMMVNGNAGDRVELSGISGFDAGHWANQGLAAVNGMAYVVYENAALNVELLVQSSVTTQLV
;
A
#
# COMPACT_ATOMS: atom_id res chain seq x y z
N MET A 1 15.59 2.42 21.05
CA MET A 1 15.42 1.20 20.24
C MET A 1 16.20 1.48 18.98
N ASP A 2 17.17 0.65 18.62
CA ASP A 2 17.90 0.85 17.37
C ASP A 2 16.90 0.78 16.21
N ASP A 3 16.92 1.79 15.34
CA ASP A 3 16.07 1.85 14.16
C ASP A 3 16.57 0.80 13.16
N VAL A 4 16.10 -0.45 13.26
CA VAL A 4 16.57 -1.56 12.43
C VAL A 4 15.57 -1.86 11.34
N ALA A 5 16.02 -1.85 10.08
CA ALA A 5 15.24 -2.31 8.95
C ALA A 5 14.88 -3.81 9.07
N TYR A 6 13.65 -4.14 8.70
CA TYR A 6 13.18 -5.52 8.67
C TYR A 6 13.29 -6.09 7.24
N TYR A 7 13.70 -7.36 7.16
CA TYR A 7 13.82 -8.10 5.90
C TYR A 7 13.06 -9.42 6.00
N GLY A 8 12.15 -9.65 5.06
CA GLY A 8 11.34 -10.86 4.93
C GLY A 8 12.02 -11.92 4.07
N SER A 9 11.61 -13.18 4.25
CA SER A 9 12.04 -14.34 3.44
C SER A 9 10.90 -15.28 3.04
N SER A 10 9.69 -14.96 3.51
CA SER A 10 8.40 -15.63 3.30
C SER A 10 7.32 -14.58 3.50
N ASN A 11 6.04 -14.90 3.29
CA ASN A 11 4.95 -13.94 3.56
C ASN A 11 5.05 -13.40 5.00
N THR A 12 5.53 -12.16 5.15
CA THR A 12 5.90 -11.54 6.41
C THR A 12 4.94 -10.40 6.73
N VAL A 13 4.61 -10.24 8.02
CA VAL A 13 3.84 -9.10 8.51
C VAL A 13 4.75 -8.19 9.34
N PHE A 14 5.18 -7.08 8.74
CA PHE A 14 5.93 -6.04 9.42
C PHE A 14 4.96 -5.15 10.19
N THR A 15 5.02 -5.21 11.53
CA THR A 15 4.09 -4.46 12.38
C THR A 15 4.74 -3.19 12.89
N VAL A 16 4.08 -2.06 12.67
CA VAL A 16 4.54 -0.73 13.10
C VAL A 16 3.45 -0.07 13.94
N ALA A 17 3.80 0.39 15.14
CA ALA A 17 2.87 1.09 16.03
C ALA A 17 2.61 2.53 15.59
N ASN A 18 3.65 3.22 15.13
CA ASN A 18 3.59 4.62 14.76
C ASN A 18 4.40 4.86 13.49
N VAL A 19 3.87 5.63 12.54
CA VAL A 19 4.55 5.91 11.26
C VAL A 19 5.89 6.63 11.46
N SER A 20 6.10 7.27 12.63
CA SER A 20 7.39 7.84 13.01
C SER A 20 8.54 6.83 13.04
N TYR A 21 8.26 5.52 13.11
CA TYR A 21 9.27 4.46 12.94
C TYR A 21 10.13 4.71 11.70
N PHE A 22 9.53 5.15 10.59
CA PHE A 22 10.25 5.34 9.33
C PHE A 22 11.13 6.61 9.27
N SER A 23 11.08 7.46 10.30
CA SER A 23 12.01 8.59 10.43
C SER A 23 13.42 8.18 10.86
N GLY A 24 13.58 6.94 11.34
CA GLY A 24 14.87 6.40 11.71
C GLY A 24 15.80 6.27 10.51
N ALA A 25 17.08 6.59 10.68
CA ALA A 25 18.04 6.55 9.56
C ALA A 25 18.11 5.16 8.90
N ASN A 26 18.10 4.11 9.73
CA ASN A 26 18.24 2.72 9.31
C ASN A 26 16.92 1.93 9.38
N SER A 27 15.78 2.58 9.61
CA SER A 27 14.47 1.91 9.60
C SER A 27 14.04 1.56 8.17
N GLY A 28 13.28 0.49 8.02
CA GLY A 28 12.69 0.07 6.76
C GLY A 28 11.88 -1.23 6.91
N ALA A 29 11.14 -1.59 5.87
CA ALA A 29 10.46 -2.87 5.74
C ALA A 29 10.63 -3.38 4.30
N HIS A 30 11.28 -4.53 4.15
CA HIS A 30 11.67 -5.08 2.87
C HIS A 30 11.19 -6.54 2.78
N GLY A 31 10.14 -6.82 2.00
CA GLY A 31 9.48 -8.13 2.00
C GLY A 31 10.25 -9.25 1.31
N GLY A 32 10.92 -8.94 0.19
CA GLY A 32 11.60 -9.93 -0.64
C GLY A 32 10.72 -10.42 -1.79
N ALA A 33 10.67 -11.73 -2.03
CA ALA A 33 9.97 -12.32 -3.19
C ALA A 33 8.56 -12.86 -2.87
N SER A 34 8.16 -12.81 -1.59
CA SER A 34 6.88 -13.25 -1.07
C SER A 34 5.82 -12.15 -1.13
N ILE A 35 4.59 -12.46 -0.68
CA ILE A 35 3.55 -11.45 -0.47
C ILE A 35 3.67 -10.94 0.96
N ASP A 36 4.12 -9.70 1.10
CA ASP A 36 4.47 -9.13 2.38
C ASP A 36 3.52 -7.98 2.78
N THR A 37 3.30 -7.86 4.08
CA THR A 37 2.35 -6.91 4.66
C THR A 37 3.05 -5.91 5.57
N LEU A 38 2.85 -4.62 5.32
CA LEU A 38 3.09 -3.59 6.33
C LEU A 38 1.80 -3.31 7.09
N LYS A 39 1.81 -3.50 8.41
CA LYS A 39 0.64 -3.36 9.28
C LYS A 39 0.82 -2.25 10.30
N LEU A 40 -0.10 -1.29 10.30
CA LEU A 40 -0.25 -0.31 11.37
C LEU A 40 -1.03 -0.90 12.54
N THR A 41 -0.58 -0.62 13.77
CA THR A 41 -1.31 -0.99 15.01
C THR A 41 -1.79 0.20 15.81
N GLY A 42 -1.28 1.41 15.53
CA GLY A 42 -1.72 2.65 16.13
C GLY A 42 -3.05 3.17 15.56
N ALA A 43 -3.38 4.39 15.98
CA ALA A 43 -4.56 5.13 15.54
C ALA A 43 -4.14 6.55 15.09
N GLY A 44 -4.95 7.19 14.24
CA GLY A 44 -4.73 8.57 13.80
C GLY A 44 -3.46 8.78 12.98
N GLN A 45 -2.91 7.72 12.38
CA GLN A 45 -1.68 7.76 11.62
C GLN A 45 -1.94 8.25 10.19
N VAL A 46 -0.96 8.97 9.63
CA VAL A 46 -0.91 9.27 8.20
C VAL A 46 0.34 8.62 7.63
N LEU A 47 0.15 7.53 6.90
CA LEU A 47 1.20 6.85 6.16
C LEU A 47 1.24 7.43 4.73
N ASP A 48 2.30 8.15 4.42
CA ASP A 48 2.48 8.85 3.14
C ASP A 48 3.66 8.23 2.39
N LEU A 49 3.38 7.44 1.36
CA LEU A 49 4.42 6.67 0.68
C LEU A 49 5.41 7.57 -0.08
N SER A 50 5.02 8.79 -0.46
CA SER A 50 5.93 9.77 -1.06
C SER A 50 7.07 10.18 -0.11
N LYS A 51 6.93 9.92 1.20
CA LYS A 51 7.95 10.16 2.22
C LYS A 51 8.76 8.93 2.60
N LEU A 52 8.47 7.79 1.96
CA LEU A 52 9.11 6.51 2.24
C LEU A 52 9.86 5.98 1.02
N MET A 53 9.41 6.33 -0.18
CA MET A 53 10.03 5.94 -1.44
C MET A 53 11.01 7.03 -1.90
N ASN A 54 12.25 6.65 -2.18
CA ASN A 54 13.33 7.50 -2.68
C ASN A 54 13.56 8.77 -1.83
N VAL A 55 13.66 8.60 -0.52
CA VAL A 55 13.98 9.69 0.42
C VAL A 55 15.46 9.61 0.77
N ASP A 56 16.18 10.69 0.49
CA ASP A 56 17.63 10.79 0.67
C ASP A 56 18.42 9.67 -0.03
N GLY A 57 17.91 9.17 -1.17
CA GLY A 57 18.53 8.10 -1.96
C GLY A 57 18.30 6.69 -1.41
N HIS A 58 17.38 6.52 -0.45
CA HIS A 58 17.03 5.25 0.15
C HIS A 58 15.52 5.01 0.12
N ASP A 59 15.13 3.79 -0.23
CA ASP A 59 13.76 3.33 -0.07
C ASP A 59 13.57 2.74 1.33
N LYS A 60 12.55 3.22 2.05
CA LYS A 60 12.12 2.66 3.33
C LYS A 60 11.25 1.43 3.16
N LEU A 61 10.64 1.26 1.99
CA LEU A 61 9.82 0.13 1.63
C LEU A 61 10.30 -0.49 0.32
N SER A 62 10.31 -1.81 0.24
CA SER A 62 10.48 -2.53 -1.02
C SER A 62 9.77 -3.88 -0.93
N SER A 63 9.09 -4.29 -2.00
CA SER A 63 8.31 -5.53 -2.01
C SER A 63 7.35 -5.63 -0.82
N ILE A 64 6.41 -4.69 -0.75
CA ILE A 64 5.35 -4.67 0.25
C ILE A 64 4.05 -4.53 -0.51
N GLU A 65 3.39 -5.67 -0.76
CA GLU A 65 2.24 -5.76 -1.64
C GLU A 65 0.92 -5.47 -0.91
N ILE A 66 0.92 -5.62 0.42
CA ILE A 66 -0.24 -5.37 1.28
C ILE A 66 0.09 -4.26 2.29
N ILE A 67 -0.76 -3.24 2.37
CA ILE A 67 -0.73 -2.25 3.45
C ILE A 67 -2.00 -2.41 4.28
N ASP A 68 -1.84 -2.84 5.53
CA ASP A 68 -2.93 -2.95 6.51
C ASP A 68 -2.93 -1.71 7.42
N ILE A 69 -3.89 -0.82 7.20
CA ILE A 69 -4.08 0.40 7.99
C ILE A 69 -5.15 0.27 9.09
N THR A 70 -5.69 -0.94 9.33
CA THR A 70 -6.80 -1.19 10.27
C THR A 70 -6.56 -0.58 11.66
N GLY A 71 -5.34 -0.75 12.20
CA GLY A 71 -4.91 -0.16 13.46
C GLY A 71 -5.87 -0.37 14.65
N THR A 72 -5.80 0.56 15.60
CA THR A 72 -6.74 0.67 16.73
C THR A 72 -7.71 1.84 16.59
N GLY A 73 -7.61 2.58 15.48
CA GLY A 73 -8.49 3.69 15.13
C GLY A 73 -8.15 4.19 13.72
N ASN A 74 -8.81 5.26 13.31
CA ASN A 74 -8.81 5.71 11.92
C ASN A 74 -7.43 6.16 11.45
N ASN A 75 -6.89 5.49 10.45
CA ASN A 75 -5.63 5.82 9.80
C ASN A 75 -5.85 6.26 8.36
N THR A 76 -4.90 6.98 7.79
CA THR A 76 -4.91 7.40 6.39
C THR A 76 -3.67 6.89 5.68
N LEU A 77 -3.87 6.27 4.53
CA LEU A 77 -2.81 5.95 3.56
C LEU A 77 -2.87 6.94 2.41
N LYS A 78 -1.72 7.50 2.03
CA LYS A 78 -1.53 8.25 0.78
C LYS A 78 -0.59 7.46 -0.12
N LEU A 79 -1.06 7.13 -1.31
CA LEU A 79 -0.28 6.43 -2.31
C LEU A 79 -0.63 6.88 -3.72
N SER A 80 0.31 6.70 -4.61
CA SER A 80 0.21 7.02 -6.03
C SER A 80 0.25 5.76 -6.89
N MET A 81 -0.10 5.90 -8.15
CA MET A 81 0.11 4.87 -9.16
C MET A 81 1.57 4.46 -9.31
N SER A 82 2.51 5.39 -9.12
CA SER A 82 3.94 5.07 -9.11
C SER A 82 4.30 4.14 -7.94
N ASP A 83 3.67 4.29 -6.79
CA ASP A 83 3.90 3.41 -5.64
C ASP A 83 3.40 1.99 -5.95
N VAL A 84 2.22 1.85 -6.57
CA VAL A 84 1.68 0.54 -6.98
C VAL A 84 2.56 -0.15 -8.02
N LEU A 85 3.06 0.60 -9.00
CA LEU A 85 4.01 0.07 -9.99
C LEU A 85 5.36 -0.33 -9.39
N THR A 86 5.78 0.33 -8.31
CA THR A 86 7.09 0.09 -7.69
C THR A 86 7.04 -1.04 -6.66
N LEU A 87 5.95 -1.16 -5.91
CA LEU A 87 5.81 -2.10 -4.80
C LEU A 87 4.95 -3.32 -5.15
N GLY A 88 4.08 -3.23 -6.15
CA GLY A 88 3.18 -4.29 -6.56
C GLY A 88 3.83 -5.31 -7.48
N HIS A 89 3.13 -6.44 -7.66
CA HIS A 89 3.50 -7.49 -8.61
C HIS A 89 2.27 -7.95 -9.40
N GLU A 90 2.52 -8.63 -10.53
CA GLU A 90 1.46 -9.15 -11.40
C GLU A 90 0.71 -10.30 -10.72
N ASP A 91 -0.61 -10.34 -10.90
CA ASP A 91 -1.47 -11.48 -10.56
C ASP A 91 -1.46 -11.94 -9.08
N LEU A 92 -1.21 -11.02 -8.15
CA LEU A 92 -1.11 -11.34 -6.72
C LEU A 92 -2.42 -11.79 -6.07
N PHE A 93 -3.50 -11.09 -6.39
CA PHE A 93 -4.81 -11.28 -5.75
C PHE A 93 -5.89 -11.71 -6.74
N ARG A 94 -5.69 -11.36 -8.02
CA ARG A 94 -6.55 -11.74 -9.14
C ARG A 94 -5.66 -12.03 -10.35
N ALA A 95 -5.86 -13.16 -11.01
CA ALA A 95 -5.09 -13.52 -12.21
C ALA A 95 -5.70 -12.87 -13.46
N ASP A 96 -5.37 -11.61 -13.71
CA ASP A 96 -5.93 -10.79 -14.79
C ASP A 96 -4.89 -9.90 -15.52
N GLY A 97 -3.59 -10.13 -15.27
CA GLY A 97 -2.47 -9.49 -15.94
C GLY A 97 -2.11 -8.11 -15.41
N HIS A 98 -2.67 -7.69 -14.27
CA HIS A 98 -2.41 -6.37 -13.69
C HIS A 98 -1.32 -6.44 -12.62
N THR A 99 -0.48 -5.40 -12.57
CA THR A 99 0.34 -5.12 -11.38
C THR A 99 -0.56 -4.69 -10.24
N GLN A 100 -0.53 -5.42 -9.13
CA GLN A 100 -1.52 -5.31 -8.07
C GLN A 100 -0.88 -4.93 -6.73
N MET A 101 -1.60 -4.12 -5.96
CA MET A 101 -1.43 -3.97 -4.51
C MET A 101 -2.77 -4.07 -3.79
N MET A 102 -2.73 -4.33 -2.49
CA MET A 102 -3.91 -4.41 -1.63
C MET A 102 -3.80 -3.50 -0.42
N VAL A 103 -4.92 -2.86 -0.07
CA VAL A 103 -5.08 -2.09 1.17
C VAL A 103 -6.15 -2.74 2.04
N ASN A 104 -5.76 -3.17 3.24
CA ASN A 104 -6.68 -3.62 4.27
C ASN A 104 -6.96 -2.49 5.25
N GLY A 105 -8.19 -2.43 5.75
CA GLY A 105 -8.63 -1.40 6.68
C GLY A 105 -10.09 -1.55 7.04
N ASN A 106 -10.55 -0.78 8.01
CA ASN A 106 -11.91 -0.83 8.52
C ASN A 106 -12.65 0.51 8.33
N ALA A 107 -13.88 0.57 8.84
CA ALA A 107 -14.70 1.76 8.76
C ALA A 107 -14.06 2.92 9.53
N GLY A 108 -13.81 4.02 8.82
CA GLY A 108 -13.14 5.21 9.36
C GLY A 108 -11.74 5.43 8.79
N ASP A 109 -11.11 4.38 8.28
CA ASP A 109 -9.86 4.49 7.53
C ASP A 109 -10.07 5.16 6.17
N ARG A 110 -8.99 5.78 5.67
CA ARG A 110 -9.03 6.50 4.38
C ARG A 110 -7.82 6.21 3.51
N VAL A 111 -8.05 6.10 2.21
CA VAL A 111 -7.04 6.09 1.16
C VAL A 111 -7.14 7.37 0.33
N GLU A 112 -6.03 8.05 0.15
CA GLU A 112 -5.83 9.07 -0.89
C GLU A 112 -5.03 8.44 -2.02
N LEU A 113 -5.67 8.23 -3.17
CA LEU A 113 -5.09 7.57 -4.33
C LEU A 113 -4.88 8.57 -5.47
N SER A 114 -3.62 8.82 -5.82
CA SER A 114 -3.26 9.75 -6.89
C SER A 114 -2.70 9.05 -8.14
N GLY A 115 -2.70 9.76 -9.27
CA GLY A 115 -2.03 9.32 -10.50
C GLY A 115 -0.50 9.49 -10.45
N ILE A 116 0.13 9.47 -11.62
CA ILE A 116 1.56 9.80 -11.76
C ILE A 116 1.71 11.32 -11.92
N SER A 117 2.50 11.95 -11.04
CA SER A 117 2.70 13.40 -11.09
C SER A 117 3.52 13.81 -12.32
N GLY A 118 3.03 14.80 -13.08
CA GLY A 118 3.75 15.37 -14.23
C GLY A 118 3.77 14.51 -15.49
N PHE A 119 3.01 13.41 -15.53
CA PHE A 119 2.92 12.51 -16.68
C PHE A 119 1.47 12.07 -16.89
N ASP A 120 0.96 12.16 -18.13
CA ASP A 120 -0.37 11.64 -18.46
C ASP A 120 -0.30 10.11 -18.64
N ALA A 121 -0.55 9.41 -17.55
CA ALA A 121 -0.53 7.95 -17.47
C ALA A 121 -1.95 7.35 -17.52
N GLY A 122 -2.96 8.14 -17.93
CA GLY A 122 -4.37 7.80 -17.74
C GLY A 122 -4.84 8.01 -16.30
N HIS A 123 -6.08 7.60 -16.03
CA HIS A 123 -6.76 7.85 -14.76
C HIS A 123 -7.15 6.55 -14.06
N TRP A 124 -7.33 6.63 -12.74
CA TRP A 124 -7.95 5.56 -11.97
C TRP A 124 -9.45 5.49 -12.26
N ALA A 125 -9.94 4.30 -12.55
CA ALA A 125 -11.35 3.97 -12.68
C ALA A 125 -11.77 2.99 -11.58
N ASN A 126 -12.93 3.20 -10.97
CA ASN A 126 -13.51 2.24 -10.05
C ASN A 126 -14.24 1.15 -10.85
N GLN A 127 -13.79 -0.10 -10.73
CA GLN A 127 -14.35 -1.26 -11.43
C GLN A 127 -15.42 -2.02 -10.64
N GLY A 128 -15.79 -1.52 -9.46
CA GLY A 128 -16.71 -2.17 -8.56
C GLY A 128 -16.03 -3.12 -7.58
N LEU A 129 -16.79 -4.10 -7.10
CA LEU A 129 -16.35 -5.00 -6.03
C LEU A 129 -15.77 -6.31 -6.59
N ALA A 130 -14.63 -6.72 -6.01
CA ALA A 130 -14.07 -8.06 -6.14
C ALA A 130 -14.01 -8.74 -4.77
N ALA A 131 -14.20 -10.07 -4.76
CA ALA A 131 -14.03 -10.87 -3.56
C ALA A 131 -12.62 -11.48 -3.55
N VAL A 132 -11.85 -11.21 -2.50
CA VAL A 132 -10.55 -11.87 -2.26
C VAL A 132 -10.61 -12.53 -0.89
N ASN A 133 -10.39 -13.84 -0.84
CA ASN A 133 -10.44 -14.65 0.39
C ASN A 133 -11.74 -14.45 1.22
N GLY A 134 -12.88 -14.23 0.56
CA GLY A 134 -14.18 -14.02 1.20
C GLY A 134 -14.44 -12.60 1.69
N MET A 135 -13.48 -11.68 1.52
CA MET A 135 -13.61 -10.26 1.85
C MET A 135 -13.86 -9.43 0.59
N ALA A 136 -14.67 -8.38 0.69
CA ALA A 136 -15.00 -7.50 -0.43
C ALA A 136 -14.03 -6.32 -0.53
N TYR A 137 -13.48 -6.11 -1.72
CA TYR A 137 -12.56 -5.02 -2.08
C TYR A 137 -13.14 -4.22 -3.23
N VAL A 138 -13.02 -2.90 -3.18
CA VAL A 138 -13.21 -2.03 -4.33
C VAL A 138 -11.94 -2.05 -5.17
N VAL A 139 -12.08 -2.30 -6.46
CA VAL A 139 -10.97 -2.32 -7.41
C VAL A 139 -10.85 -0.98 -8.08
N TYR A 140 -9.69 -0.35 -7.95
CA TYR A 140 -9.29 0.82 -8.73
C TYR A 140 -8.29 0.39 -9.78
N GLU A 141 -8.59 0.62 -11.05
CA GLU A 141 -7.78 0.20 -12.19
C GLU A 141 -7.28 1.40 -12.99
N ASN A 142 -6.04 1.32 -13.48
CA ASN A 142 -5.58 2.09 -14.61
C ASN A 142 -5.32 1.16 -15.79
N ALA A 143 -6.20 1.24 -16.80
CA ALA A 143 -6.13 0.40 -17.99
C ALA A 143 -4.94 0.73 -18.91
N ALA A 144 -4.40 1.94 -18.84
CA ALA A 144 -3.29 2.35 -19.72
C ALA A 144 -1.97 1.68 -19.33
N LEU A 145 -1.79 1.40 -18.04
CA LEU A 145 -0.58 0.82 -17.45
C LEU A 145 -0.80 -0.59 -16.90
N ASN A 146 -2.02 -1.15 -17.00
CA ASN A 146 -2.42 -2.42 -16.40
C ASN A 146 -2.08 -2.48 -14.89
N VAL A 147 -2.58 -1.51 -14.14
CA VAL A 147 -2.33 -1.40 -12.69
C VAL A 147 -3.65 -1.48 -11.93
N GLU A 148 -3.67 -2.22 -10.81
CA GLU A 148 -4.81 -2.31 -9.91
C GLU A 148 -4.44 -2.06 -8.44
N LEU A 149 -5.30 -1.32 -7.75
CA LEU A 149 -5.32 -1.24 -6.29
C LEU A 149 -6.63 -1.82 -5.77
N LEU A 150 -6.52 -2.87 -4.96
CA LEU A 150 -7.66 -3.47 -4.26
C LEU A 150 -7.77 -2.85 -2.87
N VAL A 151 -8.80 -2.06 -2.61
CA VAL A 151 -9.02 -1.41 -1.31
C VAL A 151 -10.20 -2.07 -0.60
N GLN A 152 -10.00 -2.54 0.63
CA GLN A 152 -11.07 -3.21 1.37
C GLN A 152 -12.30 -2.29 1.48
N SER A 153 -13.47 -2.81 1.16
CA SER A 153 -14.70 -2.02 0.89
C SER A 153 -15.21 -1.16 2.07
N SER A 154 -14.73 -1.42 3.30
CA SER A 154 -15.00 -0.60 4.47
C SER A 154 -14.18 0.70 4.54
N VAL A 155 -13.10 0.80 3.76
CA VAL A 155 -12.21 1.96 3.72
C VAL A 155 -12.78 3.00 2.74
N THR A 156 -12.71 4.28 3.11
CA THR A 156 -13.09 5.36 2.19
C THR A 156 -11.92 5.70 1.28
N THR A 157 -12.11 5.64 -0.04
CA THR A 157 -11.08 6.05 -1.01
C THR A 157 -11.45 7.36 -1.68
N GLN A 158 -10.50 8.30 -1.73
CA GLN A 158 -10.58 9.52 -2.50
C GLN A 158 -9.52 9.49 -3.60
N LEU A 159 -9.96 9.69 -4.85
CA LEU A 159 -9.05 9.98 -5.96
C LEU A 159 -8.59 11.44 -5.87
N VAL A 160 -7.28 11.69 -5.97
CA VAL A 160 -6.64 13.01 -5.78
C VAL A 160 -5.86 13.43 -7.02
#